data_AF-A0A7K9V359-F1
#
_entry.id   AF-A0A7K9V359-F1
#
_cell.length_a   1.000
_cell.length_b   1.000
_cell.length_c   1.000
_cell.angle_alpha   90.00
_cell.angle_beta   90.00
_cell.angle_gamma   90.00
#
_symmetry.space_group_name_H-M   'P 1'
#
loop_
_entity.id
_entity.type
_entity.pdbx_description
1 polymer ?
#
loop_
_entity_poly.entity_id
_entity_poly.type
_entity_poly.pdbx_seq_one_letter_code
_entity_poly.pdbx_strand_id
1 'polypeptide(L)'
;MGRRLIRGLSGAAVFLVSVALLSVRHRGARETSGYPGLREGMPENPEQRTQARGLTLGDVFIAVKTTKRFHQSRMELLLDTWISRAREQTYVFTDEEDDALKRRMGDHVVFTNCSAEHSHPALSCKMAAEFDAFLASGQSWFCHLDDDNYLNPQALLKLLSSYSAKWDVYLGKPSLNRPIRASETLPNNQTKSVRFWFATGGAGFCISRKLARKMVPWASGRNFLSTSELIRLPDDCTVGYIIECKVGGQLLPNALFHSHLENLQLIPTSRLTQQVTLSYGVFENKLNVIELNGPFSPQEDPSRFRSLHCHLYPDTSWCLQAVGW
;
A
#
# COMPACT_ATOMS: atom_id res chain seq x y z
N MET A 1 1.51 33.54 -55.23
CA MET A 1 2.32 32.36 -54.83
C MET A 1 2.90 32.64 -53.46
N GLY A 2 2.78 31.70 -52.52
CA GLY A 2 3.39 31.80 -51.18
C GLY A 2 2.47 31.33 -50.04
N ARG A 3 2.16 30.03 -49.99
CA ARG A 3 1.51 29.37 -48.83
C ARG A 3 2.53 29.20 -47.70
N ARG A 4 2.21 29.63 -46.48
CA ARG A 4 2.94 29.21 -45.26
C ARG A 4 2.13 28.10 -44.58
N LEU A 5 2.76 26.93 -44.45
CA LEU A 5 2.27 25.80 -43.66
C LEU A 5 2.38 26.11 -42.16
N ILE A 6 1.31 25.86 -41.42
CA ILE A 6 1.35 25.69 -39.96
C ILE A 6 1.35 24.18 -39.72
N ARG A 7 2.49 23.63 -39.27
CA ARG A 7 2.57 22.29 -38.68
C ARG A 7 2.43 22.45 -37.17
N GLY A 8 1.45 21.74 -36.61
CA GLY A 8 1.25 21.62 -35.17
C GLY A 8 2.34 20.76 -34.51
N LEU A 9 2.59 21.05 -33.24
CA LEU A 9 3.35 20.20 -32.33
C LEU A 9 2.64 20.14 -30.97
N SER A 10 2.33 18.90 -30.61
CA SER A 10 2.08 18.26 -29.31
C SER A 10 1.89 19.14 -28.07
N GLY A 11 0.69 19.03 -27.50
CA GLY A 11 0.37 19.47 -26.15
C GLY A 11 0.96 18.52 -25.10
N ALA A 12 1.96 19.01 -24.39
CA ALA A 12 2.34 18.54 -23.07
C ALA A 12 2.63 19.79 -22.23
N ALA A 13 1.70 20.18 -21.35
CA ALA A 13 1.94 21.03 -20.18
C ALA A 13 0.64 21.29 -19.40
N VAL A 14 0.82 21.67 -18.14
CA VAL A 14 -0.12 22.29 -17.19
C VAL A 14 -1.05 21.27 -16.48
N PHE A 15 -1.03 21.07 -15.15
CA PHE A 15 -1.00 22.07 -14.06
C PHE A 15 -0.30 21.58 -12.78
N LEU A 16 0.66 22.38 -12.31
CA LEU A 16 1.03 22.55 -10.90
C LEU A 16 0.46 23.88 -10.43
N VAL A 17 -0.31 23.90 -9.34
CA VAL A 17 -0.53 25.13 -8.54
C VAL A 17 -0.58 24.75 -7.05
N SER A 18 0.34 25.37 -6.31
CA SER A 18 0.48 25.37 -4.86
C SER A 18 -0.49 26.35 -4.18
N VAL A 19 -0.75 26.15 -2.88
CA VAL A 19 -0.54 27.12 -1.77
C VAL A 19 -1.39 26.74 -0.55
N ALA A 20 -0.76 26.93 0.61
CA ALA A 20 -1.13 26.54 1.96
C ALA A 20 -2.04 27.52 2.71
N LEU A 21 -2.44 27.05 3.91
CA LEU A 21 -2.92 27.76 5.10
C LEU A 21 -4.36 28.29 5.10
N LEU A 22 -5.18 27.70 5.98
CA LEU A 22 -5.92 28.43 7.02
C LEU A 22 -6.39 27.43 8.10
N SER A 23 -5.78 27.55 9.28
CA SER A 23 -6.16 26.87 10.51
C SER A 23 -7.35 27.60 11.15
N VAL A 24 -8.48 26.93 11.35
CA VAL A 24 -9.52 27.38 12.27
C VAL A 24 -9.85 26.24 13.24
N ARG A 25 -9.47 26.45 14.50
CA ARG A 25 -9.91 25.69 15.66
C ARG A 25 -11.40 25.97 15.88
N HIS A 26 -12.22 24.92 15.92
CA HIS A 26 -13.46 24.94 16.69
C HIS A 26 -13.38 23.91 17.82
N ARG A 27 -13.31 24.43 19.05
CA ARG A 27 -13.62 23.73 20.30
C ARG A 27 -15.07 24.08 20.67
N GLY A 28 -15.85 23.07 21.02
CA GLY A 28 -17.14 23.15 21.74
C GLY A 28 -17.60 21.70 21.96
N ALA A 29 -17.42 21.06 23.12
CA ALA A 29 -17.98 21.29 24.47
C ALA A 29 -19.31 20.54 24.71
N ARG A 30 -19.23 19.60 25.66
CA ARG A 30 -20.25 19.06 26.61
C ARG A 30 -21.40 18.21 26.07
N GLU A 31 -21.51 16.92 26.46
CA GLU A 31 -21.96 16.34 27.75
C GLU A 31 -23.49 16.30 27.93
N THR A 32 -24.03 15.10 28.15
CA THR A 32 -25.20 14.69 28.96
C THR A 32 -25.57 13.26 28.52
N SER A 33 -26.07 12.32 29.31
CA SER A 33 -26.26 12.13 30.75
C SER A 33 -26.54 10.63 30.95
N GLY A 34 -26.08 10.04 32.05
CA GLY A 34 -26.45 8.68 32.44
C GLY A 34 -27.87 8.57 33.02
N TYR A 35 -28.46 7.37 32.93
CA TYR A 35 -29.42 6.83 33.90
C TYR A 35 -29.23 5.30 34.02
N PRO A 36 -29.48 4.69 35.19
CA PRO A 36 -28.93 3.40 35.57
C PRO A 36 -29.93 2.22 35.49
N GLY A 37 -29.35 1.02 35.34
CA GLY A 37 -29.83 -0.21 35.99
C GLY A 37 -30.99 -0.97 35.34
N LEU A 38 -30.70 -2.18 34.85
CA LEU A 38 -31.40 -3.43 35.17
C LEU A 38 -30.66 -4.60 34.51
N ARG A 39 -29.95 -5.38 35.32
CA ARG A 39 -29.45 -6.72 34.98
C ARG A 39 -30.49 -7.72 35.42
N GLU A 40 -30.95 -8.57 34.52
CA GLU A 40 -31.50 -9.88 34.88
C GLU A 40 -31.26 -10.87 33.74
N GLY A 41 -30.98 -12.12 34.12
CA GLY A 41 -30.13 -13.06 33.40
C GLY A 41 -30.69 -13.64 32.10
N MET A 42 -29.77 -13.85 31.16
CA MET A 42 -29.96 -14.70 29.99
C MET A 42 -28.94 -15.85 30.07
N PRO A 43 -29.33 -17.11 29.78
CA PRO A 43 -28.46 -18.26 29.96
C PRO A 43 -27.29 -18.19 28.96
N GLU A 44 -26.06 -18.30 29.47
CA GLU A 44 -24.84 -18.32 28.66
C GLU A 44 -24.83 -19.58 27.78
N ASN A 45 -24.91 -19.40 26.46
CA ASN A 45 -24.74 -20.46 25.48
C ASN A 45 -23.26 -20.89 25.44
N PRO A 46 -22.90 -22.19 25.60
CA PRO A 46 -21.50 -22.62 25.71
C PRO A 46 -20.66 -22.43 24.43
N GLU A 47 -21.28 -22.05 23.31
CA GLU A 47 -20.61 -21.93 22.00
C GLU A 47 -19.91 -20.58 21.75
N GLN A 48 -19.94 -19.62 22.69
CA GLN A 48 -19.32 -18.30 22.53
C GLN A 48 -18.07 -18.05 23.39
N ARG A 49 -17.37 -19.13 23.78
CA ARG A 49 -16.05 -19.04 24.42
C ARG A 49 -14.92 -19.57 23.54
N THR A 50 -14.93 -19.24 22.25
CA THR A 50 -13.65 -19.17 21.53
C THR A 50 -12.97 -17.89 21.98
N GLN A 51 -12.04 -18.01 22.91
CA GLN A 51 -11.10 -16.95 23.28
C GLN A 51 -10.60 -16.33 21.97
N ALA A 52 -10.95 -15.06 21.71
CA ALA A 52 -10.58 -14.41 20.46
C ALA A 52 -9.06 -14.43 20.35
N ARG A 53 -8.52 -15.33 19.50
CA ARG A 53 -7.08 -15.38 19.24
C ARG A 53 -6.68 -13.99 18.76
N GLY A 54 -5.71 -13.39 19.45
CA GLY A 54 -5.18 -12.09 19.06
C GLY A 54 -4.62 -12.15 17.64
N LEU A 55 -4.73 -11.03 16.91
CA LEU A 55 -4.16 -10.92 15.56
C LEU A 55 -2.66 -11.19 15.59
N THR A 56 -2.19 -12.06 14.69
CA THR A 56 -0.77 -12.41 14.51
C THR A 56 -0.31 -12.08 13.09
N LEU A 57 1.01 -12.05 12.85
CA LEU A 57 1.53 -11.88 11.48
C LEU A 57 1.00 -12.98 10.55
N GLY A 58 0.83 -14.20 11.07
CA GLY A 58 0.27 -15.32 10.31
C GLY A 58 -1.19 -15.14 9.87
N ASP A 59 -1.85 -14.02 10.19
CA ASP A 59 -3.17 -13.61 9.69
C ASP A 59 -3.10 -12.61 8.52
N VAL A 60 -1.89 -12.18 8.13
CA VAL A 60 -1.61 -11.12 7.17
C VAL A 60 -0.86 -11.68 5.96
N PHE A 61 -1.37 -11.39 4.77
CA PHE A 61 -0.73 -11.66 3.49
C PHE A 61 -0.13 -10.35 2.97
N ILE A 62 1.18 -10.33 2.78
CA ILE A 62 1.92 -9.17 2.29
C ILE A 62 2.34 -9.45 0.85
N ALA A 63 1.84 -8.67 -0.10
CA ALA A 63 2.25 -8.73 -1.50
C ALA A 63 3.26 -7.63 -1.79
N VAL A 64 4.41 -8.00 -2.37
CA VAL A 64 5.42 -7.06 -2.88
C VAL A 64 5.46 -7.17 -4.39
N LYS A 65 5.14 -6.08 -5.08
CA LYS A 65 5.19 -5.99 -6.53
C LYS A 65 6.57 -5.54 -6.99
N THR A 66 7.17 -6.28 -7.90
CA THR A 66 8.46 -5.93 -8.51
C THR A 66 8.51 -6.33 -9.98
N THR A 67 9.67 -6.17 -10.60
CA THR A 67 9.98 -6.53 -11.98
C THR A 67 11.44 -6.97 -12.09
N LYS A 68 11.79 -7.76 -13.11
CA LYS A 68 13.16 -8.29 -13.30
C LYS A 68 14.26 -7.27 -13.11
N ARG A 69 14.09 -6.05 -13.66
CA ARG A 69 15.08 -4.96 -13.58
C ARG A 69 15.41 -4.52 -12.14
N PHE A 70 14.56 -4.84 -11.17
CA PHE A 70 14.68 -4.43 -9.77
C PHE A 70 14.97 -5.58 -8.80
N HIS A 71 15.14 -6.81 -9.30
CA HIS A 71 15.51 -7.95 -8.46
C HIS A 71 16.80 -7.71 -7.67
N GLN A 72 17.84 -7.20 -8.33
CA GLN A 72 19.10 -6.89 -7.65
C GLN A 72 19.05 -5.54 -6.93
N SER A 73 18.65 -4.48 -7.64
CA SER A 73 18.80 -3.11 -7.15
C SER A 73 17.83 -2.71 -6.03
N ARG A 74 16.69 -3.39 -5.89
CA ARG A 74 15.68 -3.09 -4.86
C ARG A 74 15.35 -4.29 -4.00
N MET A 75 15.06 -5.45 -4.60
CA MET A 75 14.61 -6.61 -3.83
C MET A 75 15.67 -7.17 -2.90
N GLU A 76 16.96 -7.21 -3.27
CA GLU A 76 18.02 -7.65 -2.34
C GLU A 76 18.03 -6.83 -1.05
N LEU A 77 17.85 -5.51 -1.14
CA LEU A 77 17.73 -4.62 0.01
C LEU A 77 16.54 -4.99 0.89
N LEU A 78 15.36 -5.25 0.30
CA LEU A 78 14.17 -5.61 1.08
C LEU A 78 14.32 -6.97 1.77
N LEU A 79 14.91 -7.94 1.05
CA LEU A 79 15.19 -9.29 1.54
C LEU A 79 16.20 -9.30 2.71
N ASP A 80 17.21 -8.43 2.66
CA ASP A 80 18.20 -8.26 3.72
C ASP A 80 17.64 -7.50 4.94
N THR A 81 16.58 -6.72 4.74
CA THR A 81 15.99 -5.86 5.77
C THR A 81 14.63 -6.37 6.21
N TRP A 82 13.54 -5.68 5.91
CA TRP A 82 12.25 -5.93 6.55
C TRP A 82 11.63 -7.28 6.17
N ILE A 83 11.87 -7.80 4.96
CA ILE A 83 11.32 -9.12 4.57
C ILE A 83 11.95 -10.22 5.43
N SER A 84 13.19 -10.07 5.89
CA SER A 84 13.79 -11.04 6.82
C SER A 84 12.99 -11.21 8.12
N ARG A 85 12.19 -10.21 8.51
CA ARG A 85 11.35 -10.20 9.72
C ARG A 85 9.90 -10.63 9.47
N ALA A 86 9.48 -10.78 8.21
CA ALA A 86 8.11 -11.16 7.82
C ALA A 86 8.07 -12.09 6.59
N ARG A 87 9.13 -12.88 6.37
CA ARG A 87 9.33 -13.73 5.19
C ARG A 87 8.14 -14.65 4.93
N GLU A 88 7.69 -15.34 5.98
CA GLU A 88 6.59 -16.31 5.93
C GLU A 88 5.23 -15.70 5.58
N GLN A 89 5.10 -14.37 5.64
CA GLN A 89 3.89 -13.63 5.28
C GLN A 89 4.02 -12.90 3.94
N THR A 90 5.24 -12.79 3.42
CA THR A 90 5.55 -11.97 2.24
C THR A 90 5.64 -12.83 1.00
N TYR A 91 4.94 -12.40 -0.05
CA TYR A 91 4.92 -13.00 -1.37
C TYR A 91 5.36 -11.94 -2.40
N VAL A 92 6.31 -12.30 -3.26
CA VAL A 92 6.90 -11.41 -4.27
C VAL A 92 6.29 -11.74 -5.62
N PHE A 93 5.69 -10.74 -6.27
CA PHE A 93 5.06 -10.88 -7.58
C PHE A 93 5.93 -10.18 -8.63
N THR A 94 6.43 -10.95 -9.59
CA THR A 94 7.34 -10.46 -10.63
C THR A 94 7.00 -11.02 -12.01
N ASP A 95 7.61 -10.45 -13.04
CA ASP A 95 7.37 -10.78 -14.47
C ASP A 95 8.29 -11.85 -15.04
N GLU A 96 9.47 -12.09 -14.45
CA GLU A 96 10.46 -13.01 -15.00
C GLU A 96 11.13 -13.86 -13.92
N GLU A 97 11.54 -15.08 -14.30
CA GLU A 97 12.24 -16.00 -13.41
C GLU A 97 13.60 -15.47 -12.94
N ASP A 98 13.96 -15.85 -11.72
CA ASP A 98 15.23 -15.50 -11.11
C ASP A 98 15.63 -16.52 -10.05
N ASP A 99 16.68 -17.28 -10.32
CA ASP A 99 17.15 -18.34 -9.41
C ASP A 99 17.64 -17.79 -8.08
N ALA A 100 18.18 -16.58 -8.03
CA ALA A 100 18.65 -15.98 -6.77
C ALA A 100 17.47 -15.59 -5.89
N LEU A 101 16.45 -14.96 -6.47
CA LEU A 101 15.21 -14.63 -5.77
C LEU A 101 14.48 -15.90 -5.32
N LYS A 102 14.36 -16.90 -6.21
CA LYS A 102 13.72 -18.20 -5.91
C LYS A 102 14.48 -18.96 -4.81
N ARG A 103 15.81 -18.91 -4.76
CA ARG A 103 16.59 -19.50 -3.66
C ARG A 103 16.30 -18.86 -2.31
N ARG A 104 16.04 -17.55 -2.25
CA ARG A 104 15.77 -16.84 -0.98
C ARG A 104 14.31 -16.95 -0.52
N MET A 105 13.37 -16.92 -1.46
CA MET A 105 11.94 -16.85 -1.15
C MET A 105 11.18 -18.16 -1.42
N GLY A 106 11.74 -19.10 -2.17
CA GLY A 106 11.09 -20.39 -2.47
C GLY A 106 9.74 -20.20 -3.15
N ASP A 107 8.71 -20.88 -2.63
CA ASP A 107 7.34 -20.81 -3.13
C ASP A 107 6.64 -19.46 -2.85
N HIS A 108 7.32 -18.53 -2.17
CA HIS A 108 6.83 -17.17 -1.95
C HIS A 108 7.15 -16.23 -3.12
N VAL A 109 7.72 -16.73 -4.22
CA VAL A 109 7.88 -15.95 -5.47
C VAL A 109 6.85 -16.43 -6.49
N VAL A 110 6.05 -15.50 -6.99
CA VAL A 110 5.05 -15.74 -8.02
C VAL A 110 5.51 -15.06 -9.31
N PHE A 111 5.90 -15.89 -10.28
CA PHE A 111 6.22 -15.45 -11.65
C PHE A 111 4.92 -15.35 -12.45
N THR A 112 4.42 -14.13 -12.58
CA THR A 112 3.06 -13.83 -13.07
C THR A 112 2.90 -14.00 -14.58
N ASN A 113 4.00 -14.03 -15.33
CA ASN A 113 4.02 -13.96 -16.81
C ASN A 113 3.30 -12.71 -17.37
N CYS A 114 3.10 -11.69 -16.53
CA CYS A 114 2.67 -10.36 -16.95
C CYS A 114 3.83 -9.62 -17.61
N SER A 115 3.53 -8.59 -18.40
CA SER A 115 4.56 -7.74 -19.00
C SER A 115 5.48 -7.10 -17.93
N ALA A 116 6.76 -6.96 -18.27
CA ALA A 116 7.76 -6.24 -17.48
C ALA A 116 7.67 -4.71 -17.64
N GLU A 117 6.81 -4.22 -18.53
CA GLU A 117 6.56 -2.79 -18.69
C GLU A 117 5.93 -2.16 -17.45
N HIS A 118 6.14 -0.86 -17.30
CA HIS A 118 5.44 -0.04 -16.31
C HIS A 118 4.15 0.56 -16.91
N SER A 119 3.45 -0.22 -17.73
CA SER A 119 2.21 0.19 -18.38
C SER A 119 1.00 -0.17 -17.52
N HIS A 120 -0.09 0.56 -17.71
CA HIS A 120 -1.33 0.33 -16.98
C HIS A 120 -1.83 -1.14 -17.06
N PRO A 121 -1.86 -1.81 -18.23
CA PRO A 121 -2.21 -3.23 -18.30
C PRO A 121 -1.24 -4.15 -17.54
N ALA A 122 0.06 -3.86 -17.57
CA ALA A 122 1.08 -4.67 -16.90
C ALA A 122 0.94 -4.62 -15.37
N LEU A 123 0.72 -3.42 -14.81
CA LEU A 123 0.51 -3.23 -13.37
C LEU A 123 -0.81 -3.87 -12.92
N SER A 124 -1.89 -3.68 -13.69
CA SER A 124 -3.18 -4.33 -13.43
C SER A 124 -3.11 -5.86 -13.45
N CYS A 125 -2.32 -6.44 -14.36
CA CYS A 125 -2.09 -7.87 -14.43
C CYS A 125 -1.42 -8.40 -13.16
N LYS A 126 -0.35 -7.73 -12.68
CA LYS A 126 0.32 -8.11 -11.43
C LYS A 126 -0.59 -7.93 -10.20
N MET A 127 -1.33 -6.83 -10.11
CA MET A 127 -2.29 -6.60 -9.03
C MET A 127 -3.40 -7.65 -8.98
N ALA A 128 -3.89 -8.13 -10.13
CA ALA A 128 -4.84 -9.24 -10.19
C ALA A 128 -4.24 -10.53 -9.61
N ALA A 129 -2.98 -10.84 -9.95
CA ALA A 129 -2.28 -12.00 -9.42
C ALA A 129 -2.08 -11.92 -7.89
N GLU A 130 -1.72 -10.74 -7.37
CA GLU A 130 -1.63 -10.48 -5.93
C GLU A 130 -2.96 -10.75 -5.21
N PHE A 131 -4.04 -10.22 -5.78
CA PHE A 131 -5.38 -10.34 -5.23
C PHE A 131 -5.89 -11.78 -5.22
N ASP A 132 -5.69 -12.51 -6.33
CA ASP A 132 -6.08 -13.91 -6.45
C ASP A 132 -5.29 -14.81 -5.50
N ALA A 133 -3.98 -14.59 -5.38
CA ALA A 133 -3.12 -15.30 -4.44
C ALA A 133 -3.53 -15.04 -2.98
N PHE A 134 -3.87 -13.79 -2.63
CA PHE A 134 -4.41 -13.48 -1.32
C PHE A 134 -5.73 -14.22 -1.03
N LEU A 135 -6.67 -14.23 -1.98
CA LEU A 135 -7.93 -14.94 -1.79
C LEU A 135 -7.69 -16.44 -1.57
N ALA A 136 -6.78 -17.05 -2.35
CA ALA A 136 -6.38 -18.44 -2.21
C ALA A 136 -5.70 -18.75 -0.86
N SER A 137 -4.91 -17.82 -0.33
CA SER A 137 -4.15 -18.01 0.93
C SER A 137 -5.02 -18.25 2.18
N GLY A 138 -6.30 -17.87 2.14
CA GLY A 138 -7.18 -17.95 3.32
C GLY A 138 -6.97 -16.82 4.34
N GLN A 139 -5.96 -15.97 4.17
CA GLN A 139 -5.55 -14.96 5.15
C GLN A 139 -6.59 -13.87 5.41
N SER A 140 -6.55 -13.29 6.61
CA SER A 140 -7.54 -12.31 7.09
C SER A 140 -7.31 -10.91 6.53
N TRP A 141 -6.06 -10.56 6.24
CA TRP A 141 -5.66 -9.23 5.75
C TRP A 141 -4.78 -9.35 4.52
N PHE A 142 -5.07 -8.54 3.51
CA PHE A 142 -4.21 -8.30 2.36
C PHE A 142 -3.50 -6.97 2.55
N CYS A 143 -2.19 -6.91 2.39
CA CYS A 143 -1.45 -5.66 2.32
C CYS A 143 -0.56 -5.63 1.08
N HIS A 144 -0.75 -4.61 0.25
CA HIS A 144 0.05 -4.36 -0.95
C HIS A 144 1.20 -3.41 -0.63
N LEU A 145 2.39 -3.67 -1.19
CA LEU A 145 3.57 -2.81 -1.17
C LEU A 145 4.30 -2.86 -2.52
N ASP A 146 4.96 -1.76 -2.88
CA ASP A 146 5.91 -1.70 -3.99
C ASP A 146 7.34 -2.06 -3.52
N ASP A 147 8.22 -2.41 -4.45
CA ASP A 147 9.60 -2.81 -4.18
C ASP A 147 10.55 -1.70 -3.68
N ASP A 148 10.04 -0.47 -3.54
CA ASP A 148 10.74 0.64 -2.87
C ASP A 148 10.09 1.04 -1.53
N ASN A 149 9.29 0.15 -0.95
CA ASN A 149 8.70 0.34 0.38
C ASN A 149 9.44 -0.47 1.47
N TYR A 150 9.54 0.12 2.65
CA TYR A 150 9.95 -0.54 3.89
C TYR A 150 8.72 -0.77 4.75
N LEU A 151 8.46 -2.02 5.14
CA LEU A 151 7.38 -2.37 6.07
C LEU A 151 7.91 -2.48 7.49
N ASN A 152 7.19 -1.95 8.47
CA ASN A 152 7.35 -2.27 9.88
C ASN A 152 6.24 -3.25 10.31
N PRO A 153 6.53 -4.56 10.43
CA PRO A 153 5.51 -5.58 10.73
C PRO A 153 4.86 -5.38 12.10
N GLN A 154 5.60 -4.85 13.09
CA GLN A 154 5.05 -4.58 14.42
C GLN A 154 4.06 -3.43 14.41
N ALA A 155 4.40 -2.34 13.73
CA ALA A 155 3.48 -1.20 13.55
C ALA A 155 2.24 -1.61 12.74
N LEU A 156 2.42 -2.43 11.70
CA LEU A 156 1.31 -2.98 10.91
C LEU A 156 0.36 -3.79 11.80
N LEU A 157 0.86 -4.74 12.57
CA LEU A 157 0.02 -5.55 13.46
C LEU A 157 -0.71 -4.69 14.49
N LYS A 158 -0.02 -3.73 15.10
CA LYS A 158 -0.64 -2.81 16.05
C LYS A 158 -1.79 -2.04 15.40
N LEU A 159 -1.59 -1.53 14.19
CA LEU A 159 -2.65 -0.85 13.45
C LEU A 159 -3.83 -1.80 13.17
N LEU A 160 -3.58 -2.96 12.57
CA LEU A 160 -4.62 -3.89 12.16
C LEU A 160 -5.40 -4.47 13.35
N SER A 161 -4.77 -4.60 14.53
CA SER A 161 -5.43 -5.05 15.77
C SER A 161 -6.56 -4.13 16.24
N SER A 162 -6.59 -2.88 15.76
CA SER A 162 -7.67 -1.91 16.05
C SER A 162 -8.93 -2.15 15.20
N TYR A 163 -8.89 -3.12 14.28
CA TYR A 163 -9.98 -3.42 13.35
C TYR A 163 -10.33 -4.91 13.35
N SER A 164 -11.58 -5.22 13.01
CA SER A 164 -12.00 -6.60 12.75
C SER A 164 -11.92 -6.92 11.26
N ALA A 165 -11.27 -8.02 10.88
CA ALA A 165 -11.28 -8.53 9.51
C ALA A 165 -12.69 -8.98 9.03
N LYS A 166 -13.68 -9.02 9.94
CA LYS A 166 -15.11 -9.22 9.65
C LYS A 166 -15.84 -7.92 9.29
N TRP A 167 -15.15 -6.79 9.25
CA TRP A 167 -15.67 -5.52 8.75
C TRP A 167 -15.09 -5.20 7.39
N ASP A 168 -15.71 -4.28 6.67
CA ASP A 168 -15.20 -3.82 5.38
C ASP A 168 -14.14 -2.74 5.65
N VAL A 169 -12.87 -3.14 5.67
CA VAL A 169 -11.74 -2.26 6.00
C VAL A 169 -10.83 -2.10 4.79
N TYR A 170 -10.58 -0.85 4.41
CA TYR A 170 -9.59 -0.42 3.43
C TYR A 170 -8.76 0.71 4.04
N LEU A 171 -7.48 0.46 4.31
CA LEU A 171 -6.57 1.38 5.01
C LEU A 171 -5.45 1.81 4.08
N GLY A 172 -5.11 3.09 4.10
CA GLY A 172 -3.94 3.60 3.39
C GLY A 172 -3.86 5.12 3.39
N LYS A 173 -2.85 5.66 2.70
CA LYS A 173 -2.67 7.10 2.52
C LYS A 173 -3.49 7.58 1.32
N PRO A 174 -4.46 8.50 1.49
CA PRO A 174 -5.13 9.10 0.34
C PRO A 174 -4.13 9.82 -0.57
N SER A 175 -4.21 9.59 -1.88
CA SER A 175 -3.28 10.17 -2.86
C SER A 175 -3.48 11.68 -3.09
N LEU A 176 -4.73 12.13 -2.96
CA LEU A 176 -5.12 13.52 -3.18
C LEU A 176 -5.72 14.11 -1.91
N ASN A 177 -5.91 15.43 -1.87
CA ASN A 177 -6.68 16.11 -0.81
C ASN A 177 -8.20 16.11 -1.08
N ARG A 178 -8.64 15.42 -2.15
CA ARG A 178 -10.03 15.31 -2.59
C ARG A 178 -10.23 14.01 -3.38
N PRO A 179 -11.46 13.49 -3.50
CA PRO A 179 -11.73 12.35 -4.38
C PRO A 179 -11.28 12.66 -5.82
N ILE A 180 -10.67 11.68 -6.49
CA ILE A 180 -10.37 11.78 -7.92
C ILE A 180 -11.68 11.84 -8.71
N ARG A 181 -11.67 12.53 -9.85
CA ARG A 181 -12.77 12.52 -10.82
C ARG A 181 -12.34 11.66 -11.99
N ALA A 182 -13.15 10.68 -12.35
CA ALA A 182 -12.90 9.81 -13.50
C ALA A 182 -14.18 9.63 -14.33
N SER A 183 -14.01 9.01 -15.50
CA SER A 183 -15.11 8.67 -16.40
C SER A 183 -15.16 7.16 -16.57
N GLU A 184 -16.26 6.56 -16.14
CA GLU A 184 -16.58 5.15 -16.39
C GLU A 184 -17.23 5.03 -17.77
N THR A 185 -16.68 4.16 -18.63
CA THR A 185 -17.28 3.86 -19.94
C THR A 185 -18.51 2.96 -19.76
N LEU A 186 -19.63 3.30 -20.38
CA LEU A 186 -20.89 2.53 -20.35
C LEU A 186 -21.13 1.82 -21.70
N PRO A 187 -22.03 0.80 -21.74
CA PRO A 187 -22.56 0.30 -23.01
C PRO A 187 -23.13 1.45 -23.85
N ASN A 188 -22.82 1.47 -25.15
CA ASN A 188 -23.16 2.54 -26.12
C ASN A 188 -22.23 3.77 -26.16
N ASN A 189 -20.97 3.63 -25.75
CA ASN A 189 -19.97 4.73 -25.76
C ASN A 189 -20.38 5.96 -24.92
N GLN A 190 -21.34 5.81 -24.02
CA GLN A 190 -21.66 6.84 -23.04
C GLN A 190 -20.64 6.80 -21.91
N THR A 191 -20.46 7.91 -21.22
CA THR A 191 -19.58 7.99 -20.05
C THR A 191 -20.36 8.44 -18.83
N LYS A 192 -20.06 7.82 -17.69
CA LYS A 192 -20.58 8.20 -16.38
C LYS A 192 -19.47 8.83 -15.57
N SER A 193 -19.69 10.04 -15.06
CA SER A 193 -18.75 10.66 -14.13
C SER A 193 -18.80 9.94 -12.78
N VAL A 194 -17.63 9.56 -12.27
CA VAL A 194 -17.47 8.91 -10.96
C VAL A 194 -16.46 9.69 -10.11
N ARG A 195 -16.64 9.59 -8.79
CA ARG A 195 -15.81 10.26 -7.79
C ARG A 195 -15.53 9.31 -6.64
N PHE A 196 -14.27 9.12 -6.30
CA PHE A 196 -13.87 8.19 -5.25
C PHE A 196 -12.50 8.56 -4.67
N TRP A 197 -12.24 8.10 -3.44
CA TRP A 197 -10.90 8.07 -2.87
C TRP A 197 -10.17 6.77 -3.24
N PHE A 198 -8.86 6.82 -3.22
CA PHE A 198 -7.99 5.65 -3.37
C PHE A 198 -6.74 5.84 -2.52
N ALA A 199 -6.20 4.74 -2.00
CA ALA A 199 -4.92 4.72 -1.33
C ALA A 199 -3.79 4.74 -2.37
N THR A 200 -2.78 5.56 -2.16
CA THR A 200 -1.57 5.59 -3.01
C THR A 200 -0.88 4.24 -3.01
N GLY A 201 -0.73 3.59 -4.17
CA GLY A 201 -0.08 2.27 -4.29
C GLY A 201 1.31 2.24 -3.66
N GLY A 202 2.17 3.20 -4.02
CA GLY A 202 3.54 3.31 -3.50
C GLY A 202 3.67 3.81 -2.06
N ALA A 203 2.56 3.99 -1.32
CA ALA A 203 2.58 4.09 0.14
C ALA A 203 2.24 2.76 0.82
N GLY A 204 1.79 1.78 0.06
CA GLY A 204 1.13 0.58 0.55
C GLY A 204 -0.28 0.82 1.07
N PHE A 205 -1.08 -0.24 1.07
CA PHE A 205 -2.45 -0.23 1.60
C PHE A 205 -2.85 -1.62 2.10
N CYS A 206 -3.87 -1.70 2.96
CA CYS A 206 -4.39 -2.97 3.45
C CYS A 206 -5.91 -3.10 3.30
N ILE A 207 -6.37 -4.31 2.99
CA ILE A 207 -7.78 -4.67 2.77
C ILE A 207 -8.13 -5.90 3.61
N SER A 208 -9.24 -5.83 4.34
CA SER A 208 -9.81 -6.99 5.04
C SER A 208 -10.31 -8.07 4.07
N ARG A 209 -10.21 -9.35 4.44
CA ARG A 209 -10.75 -10.47 3.64
C ARG A 209 -12.23 -10.31 3.31
N LYS A 210 -13.04 -9.77 4.23
CA LYS A 210 -14.47 -9.53 3.96
C LYS A 210 -14.68 -8.55 2.81
N LEU A 211 -13.97 -7.42 2.81
CA LEU A 211 -14.06 -6.44 1.73
C LEU A 211 -13.54 -7.04 0.42
N ALA A 212 -12.39 -7.71 0.44
CA ALA A 212 -11.84 -8.36 -0.74
C ALA A 212 -12.83 -9.37 -1.37
N ARG A 213 -13.54 -10.18 -0.57
CA ARG A 213 -14.58 -11.08 -1.09
C ARG A 213 -15.68 -10.36 -1.87
N LYS A 214 -16.05 -9.14 -1.47
CA LYS A 214 -17.02 -8.32 -2.22
C LYS A 214 -16.44 -7.82 -3.54
N MET A 215 -15.13 -7.57 -3.60
CA MET A 215 -14.44 -7.06 -4.79
C MET A 215 -14.29 -8.11 -5.90
N VAL A 216 -14.44 -9.41 -5.60
CA VAL A 216 -14.23 -10.55 -6.54
C VAL A 216 -14.83 -10.34 -7.93
N PRO A 217 -16.10 -9.88 -8.11
CA PRO A 217 -16.69 -9.71 -9.44
C PRO A 217 -15.98 -8.69 -10.33
N TRP A 218 -15.16 -7.80 -9.75
CA TRP A 218 -14.41 -6.75 -10.46
C TRP A 218 -12.89 -6.89 -10.36
N ALA A 219 -12.38 -7.66 -9.39
CA ALA A 219 -10.96 -7.71 -9.08
C ALA A 219 -10.29 -9.06 -9.35
N SER A 220 -11.03 -10.17 -9.40
CA SER A 220 -10.43 -11.50 -9.56
C SER A 220 -10.22 -11.87 -11.02
N GLY A 221 -9.11 -12.53 -11.33
CA GLY A 221 -8.73 -12.95 -12.67
C GLY A 221 -8.69 -11.77 -13.66
N ARG A 222 -9.26 -11.98 -14.86
CA ARG A 222 -9.27 -10.96 -15.93
C ARG A 222 -10.11 -9.72 -15.60
N ASN A 223 -10.98 -9.78 -14.58
CA ASN A 223 -11.90 -8.71 -14.26
C ASN A 223 -11.17 -7.45 -13.78
N PHE A 224 -10.01 -7.59 -13.12
CA PHE A 224 -9.24 -6.43 -12.67
C PHE A 224 -8.81 -5.57 -13.86
N LEU A 225 -8.24 -6.19 -14.89
CA LEU A 225 -7.84 -5.51 -16.12
C LEU A 225 -9.04 -4.89 -16.83
N SER A 226 -10.14 -5.63 -16.99
CA SER A 226 -11.36 -5.08 -17.61
C SER A 226 -11.92 -3.88 -16.83
N THR A 227 -11.84 -3.92 -15.50
CA THR A 227 -12.30 -2.81 -14.64
C THR A 227 -11.36 -1.62 -14.74
N SER A 228 -10.05 -1.85 -14.81
CA SER A 228 -9.06 -0.78 -14.93
C SER A 228 -9.16 -0.09 -16.30
N GLU A 229 -9.42 -0.86 -17.37
CA GLU A 229 -9.69 -0.34 -18.73
C GLU A 229 -10.99 0.48 -18.80
N LEU A 230 -12.01 0.11 -18.02
CA LEU A 230 -13.31 0.80 -17.96
C LEU A 230 -13.17 2.29 -17.56
N ILE A 231 -12.28 2.54 -16.59
CA ILE A 231 -12.01 3.87 -16.02
C ILE A 231 -10.71 4.49 -16.55
N ARG A 232 -9.86 3.71 -17.23
CA ARG A 232 -8.55 4.12 -17.78
C ARG A 232 -7.63 4.73 -16.73
N LEU A 233 -7.59 4.14 -15.55
CA LEU A 233 -6.77 4.61 -14.42
C LEU A 233 -5.87 3.49 -13.89
N PRO A 234 -4.74 3.82 -13.24
CA PRO A 234 -3.81 2.84 -12.67
C PRO A 234 -4.46 1.82 -11.72
N ASP A 235 -3.68 0.80 -11.34
CA ASP A 235 -4.09 -0.30 -10.47
C ASP A 235 -4.55 0.18 -9.09
N ASP A 236 -3.85 1.12 -8.46
CA ASP A 236 -4.24 1.68 -7.16
C ASP A 236 -5.59 2.44 -7.22
N CYS A 237 -5.79 3.23 -8.28
CA CYS A 237 -7.04 3.89 -8.59
C CYS A 237 -8.16 2.89 -8.85
N THR A 238 -7.85 1.77 -9.51
CA THR A 238 -8.81 0.69 -9.80
C THR A 238 -9.25 0.00 -8.51
N VAL A 239 -8.34 -0.24 -7.56
CA VAL A 239 -8.69 -0.74 -6.22
C VAL A 239 -9.66 0.21 -5.51
N GLY A 240 -9.34 1.51 -5.46
CA GLY A 240 -10.21 2.51 -4.83
C GLY A 240 -11.57 2.64 -5.53
N TYR A 241 -11.58 2.59 -6.86
CA TYR A 241 -12.81 2.59 -7.66
C TYR A 241 -13.71 1.40 -7.36
N ILE A 242 -13.16 0.18 -7.33
CA ILE A 242 -13.93 -1.02 -7.00
C ILE A 242 -14.51 -0.87 -5.59
N ILE A 243 -13.69 -0.47 -4.61
CA ILE A 243 -14.09 -0.35 -3.21
C ILE A 243 -15.21 0.67 -3.03
N GLU A 244 -15.02 1.91 -3.48
CA GLU A 244 -15.98 2.99 -3.21
C GLU A 244 -17.16 3.01 -4.18
N CYS A 245 -16.95 2.69 -5.47
CA CYS A 245 -17.99 2.82 -6.49
C CYS A 245 -18.74 1.52 -6.79
N LYS A 246 -18.16 0.34 -6.53
CA LYS A 246 -18.80 -0.96 -6.86
C LYS A 246 -19.32 -1.70 -5.63
N VAL A 247 -18.60 -1.67 -4.50
CA VAL A 247 -18.95 -2.50 -3.33
C VAL A 247 -19.34 -1.71 -2.08
N GLY A 248 -19.37 -0.37 -2.17
CA GLY A 248 -19.84 0.51 -1.10
C GLY A 248 -18.93 0.56 0.14
N GLY A 249 -17.65 0.22 -0.02
CA GLY A 249 -16.62 0.46 1.00
C GLY A 249 -16.13 1.91 0.98
N GLN A 250 -15.20 2.24 1.87
CA GLN A 250 -14.59 3.57 1.98
C GLN A 250 -13.12 3.46 2.31
N LEU A 251 -12.29 4.33 1.74
CA LEU A 251 -10.92 4.50 2.22
C LEU A 251 -10.94 5.07 3.65
N LEU A 252 -10.27 4.39 4.57
CA LEU A 252 -9.96 4.87 5.91
C LEU A 252 -8.56 5.50 5.88
N PRO A 253 -8.46 6.85 5.89
CA PRO A 253 -7.17 7.52 5.79
C PRO A 253 -6.28 7.17 6.98
N ASN A 254 -5.02 6.84 6.72
CA ASN A 254 -4.07 6.54 7.78
C ASN A 254 -2.72 7.22 7.51
N ALA A 255 -2.25 7.98 8.50
CA ALA A 255 -1.02 8.77 8.42
C ALA A 255 0.26 7.98 8.69
N LEU A 256 0.16 6.67 8.94
CA LEU A 256 1.31 5.77 9.14
C LEU A 256 1.82 5.15 7.84
N PHE A 257 1.14 5.39 6.72
CA PHE A 257 1.56 4.94 5.39
C PHE A 257 2.20 6.10 4.62
N HIS A 258 3.38 5.85 4.05
CA HIS A 258 4.17 6.91 3.40
C HIS A 258 4.73 6.48 2.05
N SER A 259 4.60 7.37 1.06
CA SER A 259 5.15 7.19 -0.29
C SER A 259 6.29 8.18 -0.52
N HIS A 260 7.24 7.88 -1.41
CA HIS A 260 8.22 8.87 -1.86
C HIS A 260 7.59 10.04 -2.65
N LEU A 261 6.28 10.05 -2.90
CA LEU A 261 5.55 11.18 -3.48
C LEU A 261 5.13 12.24 -2.45
N GLU A 262 5.49 12.08 -1.17
CA GLU A 262 5.36 13.10 -0.14
C GLU A 262 6.72 13.47 0.46
N ASN A 263 6.87 14.62 1.11
CA ASN A 263 8.15 15.00 1.69
C ASN A 263 8.47 14.16 2.94
N LEU A 264 9.30 13.12 2.78
CA LEU A 264 9.63 12.16 3.84
C LEU A 264 10.50 12.76 4.95
N GLN A 265 11.18 13.89 4.69
CA GLN A 265 11.94 14.62 5.70
C GLN A 265 11.04 15.32 6.72
N LEU A 266 9.74 15.49 6.43
CA LEU A 266 8.78 16.04 7.39
C LEU A 266 8.37 15.04 8.47
N ILE A 267 8.69 13.75 8.31
CA ILE A 267 8.40 12.73 9.31
C ILE A 267 9.42 12.88 10.45
N PRO A 268 9.00 13.22 11.69
CA PRO A 268 9.94 13.40 12.78
C PRO A 268 10.70 12.10 13.05
N THR A 269 12.03 12.18 13.23
CA THR A 269 12.88 11.01 13.51
C THR A 269 12.37 10.19 14.70
N SER A 270 11.83 10.84 15.73
CA SER A 270 11.24 10.20 16.92
C SER A 270 10.00 9.35 16.64
N ARG A 271 9.39 9.49 15.46
CA ARG A 271 8.20 8.75 15.03
C ARG A 271 8.48 7.70 13.97
N LEU A 272 9.70 7.63 13.41
CA LEU A 272 10.01 6.70 12.31
C LEU A 272 9.70 5.25 12.66
N THR A 273 9.98 4.83 13.90
CA THR A 273 9.73 3.46 14.38
C THR A 273 8.24 3.12 14.60
N GLN A 274 7.36 4.11 14.49
CA GLN A 274 5.91 3.96 14.63
C GLN A 274 5.19 3.90 13.28
N GLN A 275 5.88 4.25 12.18
CA GLN A 275 5.29 4.23 10.85
C GLN A 275 5.10 2.79 10.38
N VAL A 276 4.03 2.54 9.62
CA VAL A 276 3.71 1.23 9.05
C VAL A 276 4.53 1.01 7.80
N THR A 277 4.52 1.96 6.87
CA THR A 277 5.35 1.94 5.67
C THR A 277 6.17 3.21 5.54
N LEU A 278 7.36 3.08 4.99
CA LEU A 278 8.19 4.18 4.51
C LEU A 278 8.62 3.85 3.08
N SER A 279 9.12 4.83 2.33
CA SER A 279 9.55 4.64 0.94
C SER A 279 10.86 5.39 0.69
N TYR A 280 11.45 5.19 -0.48
CA TYR A 280 12.49 6.03 -1.04
C TYR A 280 12.26 6.18 -2.55
N GLY A 281 12.70 7.29 -3.13
CA GLY A 281 12.56 7.49 -4.56
C GLY A 281 12.93 8.90 -4.99
N VAL A 282 12.79 9.18 -6.28
CA VAL A 282 13.00 10.54 -6.80
C VAL A 282 11.69 11.30 -6.75
N PHE A 283 11.70 12.46 -6.10
CA PHE A 283 10.58 13.41 -6.06
C PHE A 283 11.11 14.81 -6.36
N GLU A 284 10.48 15.51 -7.31
CA GLU A 284 10.92 16.85 -7.76
C GLU A 284 12.42 16.91 -8.12
N ASN A 285 12.91 15.90 -8.83
CA ASN A 285 14.32 15.72 -9.23
C ASN A 285 15.33 15.58 -8.08
N LYS A 286 14.86 15.30 -6.86
CA LYS A 286 15.71 15.05 -5.70
C LYS A 286 15.43 13.67 -5.13
N LEU A 287 16.47 13.03 -4.61
CA LEU A 287 16.30 11.82 -3.82
C LEU A 287 15.54 12.18 -2.55
N ASN A 288 14.36 11.59 -2.40
CA ASN A 288 13.47 11.76 -1.27
C ASN A 288 13.53 10.52 -0.40
N VAL A 289 14.01 10.73 0.83
CA VAL A 289 14.25 9.71 1.84
C VAL A 289 13.94 10.29 3.22
N ILE A 290 13.75 9.40 4.19
CA ILE A 290 13.62 9.79 5.59
C ILE A 290 14.89 10.45 6.13
N GLU A 291 14.74 11.33 7.11
CA GLU A 291 15.86 11.90 7.85
C GLU A 291 16.24 10.99 9.03
N LEU A 292 17.35 10.26 8.86
CA LEU A 292 17.87 9.34 9.87
C LEU A 292 19.40 9.33 9.86
N ASN A 293 19.98 9.54 11.03
CA ASN A 293 21.42 9.48 11.23
C ASN A 293 21.89 8.04 11.43
N GLY A 294 22.76 7.57 10.53
CA GLY A 294 23.51 6.33 10.70
C GLY A 294 22.66 5.05 10.92
N PRO A 295 23.30 3.91 11.19
CA PRO A 295 24.75 3.73 11.27
C PRO A 295 25.48 3.82 9.92
N PHE A 296 24.77 3.81 8.78
CA PHE A 296 25.38 3.88 7.44
C PHE A 296 25.42 5.28 6.87
N SER A 297 26.49 5.61 6.16
CA SER A 297 26.58 6.86 5.38
C SER A 297 25.56 6.89 4.23
N PRO A 298 25.11 8.06 3.76
CA PRO A 298 24.22 8.18 2.59
C PRO A 298 24.72 7.45 1.33
N GLN A 299 26.03 7.28 1.19
CA GLN A 299 26.64 6.57 0.07
C GLN A 299 26.45 5.04 0.19
N GLU A 300 26.53 4.50 1.41
CA GLU A 300 26.38 3.05 1.67
C GLU A 300 24.91 2.61 1.72
N ASP A 301 24.00 3.50 2.13
CA ASP A 301 22.58 3.20 2.25
C ASP A 301 21.71 4.34 1.68
N PRO A 302 21.75 4.60 0.36
CA PRO A 302 21.05 5.75 -0.23
C PRO A 302 19.55 5.77 0.07
N SER A 303 18.92 4.61 0.28
CA SER A 303 17.50 4.49 0.66
C SER A 303 17.18 4.85 2.11
N ARG A 304 18.18 4.81 3.00
CA ARG A 304 18.06 4.83 4.48
C ARG A 304 17.39 3.60 5.10
N PHE A 305 17.08 2.55 4.32
CA PHE A 305 16.41 1.35 4.83
C PHE A 305 17.31 0.47 5.69
N ARG A 306 18.61 0.34 5.37
CA ARG A 306 19.54 -0.39 6.26
C ARG A 306 19.66 0.31 7.61
N SER A 307 19.76 1.64 7.56
CA SER A 307 19.82 2.52 8.72
C SER A 307 18.57 2.40 9.60
N LEU A 308 17.39 2.48 9.00
CA LEU A 308 16.11 2.27 9.68
C LEU A 308 16.00 0.86 10.26
N HIS A 309 16.44 -0.16 9.51
CA HIS A 309 16.42 -1.54 9.97
C HIS A 309 17.24 -1.72 11.24
N CYS A 310 18.45 -1.15 11.31
CA CYS A 310 19.27 -1.20 12.51
C CYS A 310 18.68 -0.44 13.70
N HIS A 311 17.91 0.62 13.46
CA HIS A 311 17.19 1.31 14.53
C HIS A 311 16.03 0.47 15.09
N LEU A 312 15.34 -0.29 14.23
CA LEU A 312 14.24 -1.17 14.64
C LEU A 312 14.73 -2.50 15.23
N TYR A 313 15.83 -3.02 14.71
CA TYR A 313 16.37 -4.35 15.00
C TYR A 313 17.90 -4.29 15.17
N PRO A 314 18.39 -3.67 16.27
CA PRO A 314 19.82 -3.48 16.50
C PRO A 314 20.60 -4.78 16.70
N ASP A 315 19.90 -5.87 17.00
CA ASP A 315 20.42 -7.24 17.13
C ASP A 315 20.81 -7.89 15.79
N THR A 316 20.46 -7.27 14.66
CA THR A 316 20.82 -7.77 13.33
C THR A 316 22.35 -7.77 13.16
N SER A 317 22.95 -8.92 12.81
CA SER A 317 24.40 -9.14 12.87
C SER A 317 25.24 -8.10 12.11
N TRP A 318 24.80 -7.67 10.94
CA TRP A 318 25.49 -6.67 10.11
C TRP A 318 25.28 -5.22 10.58
N CYS A 319 24.32 -4.96 11.49
CA CYS A 319 24.19 -3.66 12.13
C CYS A 319 25.31 -3.40 13.13
N LEU A 320 25.73 -4.44 13.87
CA LEU A 320 26.80 -4.33 14.85
C LEU A 320 28.15 -3.98 14.20
N GLN A 321 28.40 -4.52 13.00
CA GLN A 321 29.61 -4.24 12.21
C GLN A 321 29.69 -2.78 11.74
N ALA A 322 28.54 -2.13 11.52
CA ALA A 322 28.48 -0.74 11.08
C ALA A 322 28.73 0.28 12.21
N VAL A 323 28.65 -0.14 13.48
CA VAL A 323 28.87 0.73 14.66
C VAL A 323 30.35 0.72 15.12
N GLY A 324 31.22 -0.06 14.47
CA GLY A 324 32.66 -0.04 14.73
C GLY A 324 33.06 -0.52 16.13
N TRP A 325 32.56 -1.70 16.53
CA TRP A 325 33.10 -2.48 17.64
C TRP A 325 34.05 -3.55 17.12
#